data_AF-A0A2I1HVZ4-F1
#
_entry.id   AF-A0A2I1HVZ4-F1
#
_cell.length_a   1.000
_cell.length_b   1.000
_cell.length_c   1.000
_cell.angle_alpha   90.00
_cell.angle_beta   90.00
_cell.angle_gamma   90.00
#
_symmetry.space_group_name_H-M   'P 1'
#
loop_
_entity.id
_entity.type
_entity.pdbx_description
1 polymer ?
#
loop_
_entity_poly.entity_id
_entity_poly.type
_entity_poly.pdbx_seq_one_letter_code
_entity_poly.pdbx_strand_id
1 'polypeptide(L)'
;DNIVPKDELTSSVDPILDNVQVPAHLIPLIPKYPLYVGGLLNQPSRGKMKGKKLQPLMVGSDAWLAHMEEIYIEHEKELKYEKLRLEYTIKWEVDLDRAEFRENLLRNVVAYTDALHDYESKKLEIASRPPVLPVPKNKKKGKQKIKNTHVGKASTSTSTPVIMTDEKILKDLENLVSMCEHTVVMTISDALYYNPELMVMDANLKKRRADTNGNLDSHYGLYIPKKVCTAPDRLGSDTSSFNDTK
;
A
#
# COMPACT_ATOMS: atom_id res chain seq x y z
N ASP A 1 79.19 13.92 11.92
CA ASP A 1 78.70 12.74 11.21
C ASP A 1 77.88 11.84 12.12
N ASN A 2 76.56 11.96 12.05
CA ASN A 2 75.62 11.00 12.64
C ASN A 2 74.54 10.77 11.57
N ILE A 3 74.66 9.64 10.87
CA ILE A 3 73.78 9.22 9.79
C ILE A 3 72.55 8.58 10.43
N VAL A 4 71.41 9.23 10.31
CA VAL A 4 70.08 8.68 10.62
C VAL A 4 69.59 7.93 9.37
N PRO A 5 69.29 6.62 9.43
CA PRO A 5 68.60 5.95 8.33
C PRO A 5 67.12 6.37 8.34
N LYS A 6 66.70 7.05 7.27
CA LYS A 6 65.28 7.16 6.90
C LYS A 6 64.88 5.84 6.25
N ASP A 7 64.12 5.02 6.97
CA ASP A 7 63.36 3.95 6.33
C ASP A 7 62.16 4.58 5.60
N GLU A 8 62.32 4.72 4.28
CA GLU A 8 61.22 4.92 3.35
C GLU A 8 60.35 3.65 3.35
N LEU A 9 59.28 3.67 4.13
CA LEU A 9 58.11 2.83 3.89
C LEU A 9 57.45 3.33 2.60
N THR A 10 57.90 2.81 1.47
CA THR A 10 57.15 2.87 0.21
C THR A 10 55.85 2.09 0.42
N SER A 11 54.82 2.79 0.89
CA SER A 11 53.44 2.36 0.77
C SER A 11 53.12 2.39 -0.72
N SER A 12 53.26 1.23 -1.36
CA SER A 12 52.70 0.96 -2.68
C SER A 12 51.18 1.01 -2.54
N VAL A 13 50.61 2.20 -2.63
CA VAL A 13 49.17 2.40 -2.78
C VAL A 13 48.84 1.98 -4.21
N ASP A 14 48.13 0.86 -4.35
CA ASP A 14 47.56 0.43 -5.63
C ASP A 14 46.67 1.55 -6.20
N PRO A 15 46.97 2.11 -7.38
CA PRO A 15 46.27 3.28 -7.92
C PRO A 15 44.87 2.97 -8.48
N ILE A 16 44.32 1.79 -8.17
CA ILE A 16 43.05 1.29 -8.73
C ILE A 16 41.87 1.58 -7.80
N LEU A 17 42.10 1.79 -6.49
CA LEU A 17 41.01 2.07 -5.55
C LEU A 17 40.58 3.54 -5.49
N ASP A 18 41.39 4.47 -6.00
CA ASP A 18 41.11 5.92 -5.91
C ASP A 18 40.06 6.43 -6.93
N ASN A 19 39.69 5.62 -7.93
CA ASN A 19 38.80 6.06 -9.01
C ASN A 19 37.40 5.42 -8.99
N VAL A 20 37.08 4.62 -7.97
CA VAL A 20 35.75 4.03 -7.83
C VAL A 20 34.83 5.04 -7.15
N GLN A 21 34.30 5.98 -7.93
CA GLN A 21 33.42 7.03 -7.42
C GLN A 21 32.03 6.47 -7.13
N VAL A 22 31.86 5.89 -5.93
CA VAL A 22 30.54 5.48 -5.43
C VAL A 22 29.73 6.73 -5.06
N PRO A 23 28.52 6.92 -5.59
CA PRO A 23 27.65 8.02 -5.21
C PRO A 23 27.41 8.10 -3.70
N ALA A 24 27.51 9.31 -3.14
CA ALA A 24 27.49 9.51 -1.69
C ALA A 24 26.22 8.98 -0.99
N HIS A 25 25.07 9.06 -1.66
CA HIS A 25 23.79 8.59 -1.12
C HIS A 25 23.68 7.07 -1.03
N LEU A 26 24.51 6.32 -1.76
CA LEU A 26 24.57 4.85 -1.71
C LEU A 26 25.49 4.35 -0.59
N ILE A 27 26.44 5.16 -0.14
CA ILE A 27 27.44 4.78 0.88
C ILE A 27 26.79 4.25 2.17
N PRO A 28 25.76 4.90 2.75
CA PRO A 28 25.12 4.40 3.97
C PRO A 28 24.43 3.05 3.80
N LEU A 29 24.07 2.69 2.56
CA LEU A 29 23.30 1.48 2.23
C LEU A 29 24.18 0.32 1.76
N ILE A 30 25.51 0.48 1.72
CA ILE A 30 26.42 -0.57 1.26
C ILE A 30 26.23 -1.82 2.13
N PRO A 31 25.82 -2.96 1.52
CA PRO A 31 25.61 -4.18 2.27
C PRO A 31 26.89 -4.68 2.93
N LYS A 32 26.74 -5.28 4.12
CA LYS A 32 27.86 -5.93 4.83
C LYS A 32 28.41 -7.14 4.10
N TYR A 33 27.65 -7.69 3.14
CA TYR A 33 28.03 -8.87 2.37
C TYR A 33 28.25 -8.50 0.91
N PRO A 34 29.18 -9.19 0.21
CA PRO A 34 29.41 -8.93 -1.21
C PRO A 34 28.16 -9.20 -2.05
N LEU A 35 27.97 -8.36 -3.06
CA LEU A 35 26.91 -8.51 -4.05
C LEU A 35 27.37 -9.40 -5.19
N TYR A 36 26.47 -10.19 -5.74
CA TYR A 36 26.72 -11.07 -6.88
C TYR A 36 25.77 -10.75 -8.03
N VAL A 37 26.05 -11.31 -9.21
CA VAL A 37 25.19 -11.17 -10.38
C VAL A 37 23.80 -11.76 -10.11
N GLY A 38 22.76 -11.03 -10.52
CA GLY A 38 21.34 -11.36 -10.34
C GLY A 38 20.72 -10.43 -9.30
N GLY A 39 19.77 -9.58 -9.72
CA GLY A 39 19.12 -8.46 -8.98
C GLY A 39 18.78 -8.70 -7.50
N LEU A 40 18.32 -7.68 -6.78
CA LEU A 40 18.20 -7.66 -5.32
C LEU A 40 17.61 -8.95 -4.71
N LEU A 41 16.58 -9.51 -5.34
CA LEU A 41 15.87 -10.72 -4.88
C LEU A 41 16.49 -12.05 -5.35
N ASN A 42 17.50 -12.01 -6.22
CA ASN A 42 18.11 -13.16 -6.88
C ASN A 42 19.55 -13.41 -6.45
N GLN A 43 19.95 -12.86 -5.30
CA GLN A 43 21.28 -13.11 -4.73
C GLN A 43 21.49 -14.61 -4.45
N PRO A 44 22.66 -15.17 -4.79
CA PRO A 44 22.94 -16.58 -4.62
C PRO A 44 22.96 -16.94 -3.13
N SER A 45 22.46 -18.13 -2.78
CA SER A 45 22.54 -18.61 -1.40
C SER A 45 23.98 -18.94 -0.99
N ARG A 46 24.28 -18.90 0.32
CA ARG A 46 25.61 -19.22 0.89
C ARG A 46 26.18 -20.55 0.39
N GLY A 47 25.35 -21.57 0.22
CA GLY A 47 25.77 -22.88 -0.31
C GLY A 47 26.24 -22.81 -1.76
N LYS A 48 25.54 -22.04 -2.62
CA LYS A 48 25.93 -21.84 -4.02
C LYS A 48 27.21 -21.03 -4.14
N MET A 49 27.40 -20.01 -3.29
CA MET A 49 28.63 -19.22 -3.25
C MET A 49 29.86 -20.10 -2.97
N LYS A 50 29.79 -20.97 -1.95
CA LYS A 50 30.88 -21.89 -1.57
C LYS A 50 31.12 -22.99 -2.60
N GLY A 51 30.04 -23.61 -3.11
CA GLY A 51 30.15 -24.74 -4.03
C GLY A 51 30.61 -24.35 -5.44
N LYS A 52 30.24 -23.14 -5.92
CA LYS A 52 30.55 -22.68 -7.28
C LYS A 52 31.68 -21.64 -7.36
N LYS A 53 32.28 -21.23 -6.24
CA LYS A 53 33.32 -20.19 -6.17
C LYS A 53 32.94 -18.92 -6.96
N LEU A 54 31.71 -18.45 -6.76
CA LEU A 54 31.23 -17.24 -7.45
C LEU A 54 32.09 -16.04 -7.07
N GLN A 55 32.43 -15.21 -8.05
CA GLN A 55 33.10 -13.94 -7.81
C GLN A 55 32.08 -12.85 -7.49
N PRO A 56 32.30 -12.05 -6.44
CA PRO A 56 31.45 -10.90 -6.16
C PRO A 56 31.64 -9.82 -7.22
N LEU A 57 30.62 -8.98 -7.36
CA LEU A 57 30.67 -7.78 -8.17
C LEU A 57 31.73 -6.83 -7.61
N MET A 58 32.54 -6.27 -8.50
CA MET A 58 33.54 -5.26 -8.13
C MET A 58 32.82 -3.98 -7.70
N VAL A 59 33.19 -3.44 -6.54
CA VAL A 59 32.61 -2.18 -6.02
C VAL A 59 32.75 -1.08 -7.08
N GLY A 60 31.66 -0.34 -7.29
CA GLY A 60 31.52 0.72 -8.28
C GLY A 60 31.67 0.33 -9.75
N SER A 61 31.70 -0.96 -10.08
CA SER A 61 31.37 -1.39 -11.44
C SER A 61 29.89 -1.07 -11.77
N ASP A 62 29.55 -0.88 -13.04
CA ASP A 62 28.17 -0.56 -13.47
C ASP A 62 27.15 -1.58 -12.93
N ALA A 63 27.50 -2.87 -12.95
CA ALA A 63 26.65 -3.94 -12.43
C ALA A 63 26.46 -3.85 -10.91
N TRP A 64 27.48 -3.41 -10.17
CA TRP A 64 27.38 -3.17 -8.72
C TRP A 64 26.54 -1.92 -8.43
N LEU A 65 26.75 -0.84 -9.19
CA LEU A 65 25.99 0.41 -9.04
C LEU A 65 24.50 0.21 -9.34
N ALA A 66 24.16 -0.51 -10.41
CA ALA A 66 22.78 -0.84 -10.71
C ALA A 66 22.10 -1.61 -9.56
N HIS A 67 22.84 -2.48 -8.89
CA HIS A 67 22.34 -3.23 -7.75
C HIS A 67 22.15 -2.36 -6.49
N MET A 68 23.09 -1.45 -6.25
CA MET A 68 22.97 -0.47 -5.17
C MET A 68 21.81 0.49 -5.40
N GLU A 69 21.51 0.83 -6.65
CA GLU A 69 20.35 1.65 -7.00
C GLU A 69 19.03 0.91 -6.69
N GLU A 70 18.94 -0.40 -6.98
CA GLU A 70 17.78 -1.21 -6.57
C GLU A 70 17.60 -1.20 -5.05
N ILE A 71 18.69 -1.31 -4.27
CA ILE A 71 18.67 -1.21 -2.81
C ILE A 71 18.19 0.17 -2.37
N TYR A 72 18.69 1.23 -2.99
CA TYR A 72 18.30 2.60 -2.68
C TYR A 72 16.82 2.86 -2.95
N ILE A 73 16.30 2.41 -4.10
CA ILE A 73 14.88 2.51 -4.45
C ILE A 73 14.02 1.81 -3.39
N GLU A 74 14.41 0.63 -2.94
CA GLU A 74 13.68 -0.10 -1.91
C GLU A 74 13.74 0.62 -0.55
N HIS A 75 14.91 1.14 -0.19
CA HIS A 75 15.08 1.96 1.01
C HIS A 75 14.21 3.22 1.00
N GLU A 76 14.13 3.93 -0.14
CA GLU A 76 13.25 5.09 -0.28
C GLU A 76 11.77 4.72 -0.12
N LYS A 77 11.35 3.56 -0.63
CA LYS A 77 9.97 3.07 -0.43
C LYS A 77 9.69 2.78 1.03
N GLU A 78 10.62 2.10 1.71
CA GLU A 78 10.49 1.78 3.13
C GLU A 78 10.39 3.06 3.97
N LEU A 79 11.25 4.05 3.72
CA LEU A 79 11.23 5.33 4.42
C LEU A 79 9.94 6.11 4.17
N LYS A 80 9.40 6.07 2.94
CA LYS A 80 8.07 6.65 2.62
C LYS A 80 6.96 5.92 3.36
N TYR A 81 7.01 4.60 3.41
CA TYR A 81 6.02 3.77 4.11
C TYR A 81 6.05 4.00 5.62
N GLU A 82 7.22 4.10 6.25
CA GLU A 82 7.37 4.42 7.67
C GLU A 82 6.82 5.81 8.02
N LYS A 83 7.13 6.82 7.19
CA LYS A 83 6.56 8.16 7.34
C LYS A 83 5.03 8.15 7.26
N LEU A 84 4.50 7.42 6.28
CA LEU A 84 3.06 7.28 6.09
C LEU A 84 2.37 6.58 7.28
N ARG A 85 2.99 5.53 7.83
CA ARG A 85 2.51 4.88 9.05
C ARG A 85 2.47 5.85 10.23
N LEU A 86 3.49 6.70 10.39
CA LEU A 86 3.50 7.74 11.42
C LEU A 86 2.39 8.77 11.20
N GLU A 87 2.17 9.22 9.97
CA GLU A 87 1.04 10.11 9.64
C GLU A 87 -0.31 9.49 10.01
N TYR A 88 -0.49 8.18 9.80
CA TYR A 88 -1.71 7.48 10.23
C TYR A 88 -1.87 7.49 11.74
N THR A 89 -0.79 7.32 12.52
CA THR A 89 -0.89 7.39 13.99
C THR A 89 -1.36 8.74 14.48
N ILE A 90 -0.90 9.82 13.83
CA ILE A 90 -1.34 11.18 14.13
C ILE A 90 -2.81 11.37 13.72
N LYS A 91 -3.18 10.92 12.51
CA LYS A 91 -4.55 11.02 11.97
C LYS A 91 -5.58 10.31 12.86
N TRP A 92 -5.24 9.11 13.33
CA TRP A 92 -6.17 8.24 14.05
C TRP A 92 -6.01 8.29 15.58
N GLU A 93 -4.98 8.96 16.09
CA GLU A 93 -4.64 9.08 17.51
C GLU A 93 -4.53 7.72 18.22
N VAL A 94 -3.91 6.74 17.56
CA VAL A 94 -3.74 5.37 18.07
C VAL A 94 -2.32 4.86 17.80
N ASP A 95 -1.99 3.70 18.37
CA ASP A 95 -0.74 3.01 18.06
C ASP A 95 -0.64 2.62 16.58
N LEU A 96 0.59 2.29 16.18
CA LEU A 96 0.99 2.16 14.79
C LEU A 96 0.24 1.04 14.05
N ASP A 97 0.06 -0.10 14.69
CA ASP A 97 -0.63 -1.24 14.08
C ASP A 97 -2.13 -0.97 13.94
N ARG A 98 -2.75 -0.34 14.96
CA ARG A 98 -4.16 0.09 14.88
C ARG A 98 -4.39 1.21 13.86
N ALA A 99 -3.46 2.15 13.73
CA ALA A 99 -3.57 3.25 12.79
C ALA A 99 -3.54 2.74 11.35
N GLU A 100 -2.62 1.82 11.06
CA GLU A 100 -2.53 1.16 9.76
C GLU A 100 -3.79 0.32 9.46
N PHE A 101 -4.28 -0.44 10.44
CA PHE A 101 -5.54 -1.17 10.30
C PHE A 101 -6.71 -0.24 9.95
N ARG A 102 -6.87 0.88 10.67
CA ARG A 102 -7.95 1.85 10.44
C ARG A 102 -7.85 2.49 9.06
N GLU A 103 -6.65 2.86 8.62
CA GLU A 103 -6.48 3.42 7.29
C GLU A 103 -6.76 2.39 6.19
N ASN A 104 -6.28 1.16 6.36
CA ASN A 104 -6.54 0.07 5.42
C ASN A 104 -8.04 -0.22 5.32
N LEU A 105 -8.74 -0.27 6.46
CA LEU A 105 -10.19 -0.45 6.49
C LEU A 105 -10.91 0.72 5.81
N LEU A 106 -10.54 1.97 6.12
CA LEU A 106 -11.11 3.15 5.48
C LEU A 106 -10.96 3.09 3.96
N ARG A 107 -9.74 2.81 3.46
CA ARG A 107 -9.46 2.70 2.04
C ARG A 107 -10.31 1.61 1.37
N ASN A 108 -10.46 0.46 2.02
CA ASN A 108 -11.24 -0.66 1.50
C ASN A 108 -12.74 -0.34 1.47
N VAL A 109 -13.27 0.33 2.49
CA VAL A 109 -14.68 0.77 2.54
C VAL A 109 -14.98 1.84 1.50
N VAL A 110 -14.08 2.80 1.30
CA VAL A 110 -14.21 3.81 0.25
C VAL A 110 -14.23 3.15 -1.13
N ALA A 111 -13.26 2.27 -1.42
CA ALA A 111 -13.21 1.54 -2.69
C ALA A 111 -14.46 0.69 -2.95
N TYR A 112 -14.99 0.02 -1.93
CA TYR A 112 -16.24 -0.72 -2.03
C TYR A 112 -17.43 0.20 -2.34
N THR A 113 -17.50 1.36 -1.67
CA THR A 113 -18.59 2.32 -1.87
C THR A 113 -18.55 2.92 -3.27
N ASP A 114 -17.36 3.27 -3.77
CA ASP A 114 -17.18 3.78 -5.14
C ASP A 114 -17.56 2.72 -6.18
N ALA A 115 -17.09 1.47 -6.01
CA ALA A 115 -17.43 0.37 -6.90
C ALA A 115 -18.95 0.10 -6.92
N LEU A 116 -19.60 0.13 -5.76
CA LEU A 116 -21.05 -0.06 -5.65
C LEU A 116 -21.80 1.09 -6.32
N HIS A 117 -21.35 2.33 -6.12
CA HIS A 117 -21.92 3.50 -6.77
C HIS A 117 -21.84 3.41 -8.29
N ASP A 118 -20.68 3.01 -8.84
CA ASP A 118 -20.49 2.87 -10.28
C ASP A 118 -21.37 1.76 -10.87
N TYR A 119 -21.48 0.63 -10.17
CA TYR A 119 -22.37 -0.47 -10.54
C TYR A 119 -23.84 -0.05 -10.60
N GLU A 120 -24.36 0.59 -9.54
CA GLU A 120 -25.75 1.04 -9.49
C GLU A 120 -26.03 2.18 -10.48
N SER A 121 -25.07 3.10 -10.66
CA SER A 121 -25.16 4.15 -11.67
C SER A 121 -25.30 3.56 -13.07
N LYS A 122 -24.54 2.50 -13.39
CA LYS A 122 -24.65 1.82 -14.69
C LYS A 122 -25.98 1.12 -14.88
N LYS A 123 -26.52 0.50 -13.83
CA LYS A 123 -27.87 -0.12 -13.87
C LYS A 123 -28.94 0.92 -14.17
N LEU A 124 -28.88 2.07 -13.50
CA LEU A 124 -29.80 3.19 -13.73
C LEU A 124 -29.66 3.74 -15.16
N GLU A 125 -28.43 3.91 -15.65
CA GLU A 125 -28.18 4.35 -17.02
C GLU A 125 -28.87 3.42 -18.03
N ILE A 126 -28.71 2.10 -17.89
CA ILE A 126 -29.32 1.12 -18.79
C ILE A 126 -30.85 1.12 -18.67
N ALA A 127 -31.38 1.19 -17.44
CA ALA A 127 -32.82 1.23 -17.19
C ALA A 127 -33.49 2.51 -17.74
N SER A 128 -32.75 3.62 -17.81
CA SER A 128 -33.26 4.90 -18.33
C SER A 128 -33.37 4.95 -19.86
N ARG A 129 -32.76 3.99 -20.58
CA ARG A 129 -32.77 3.98 -22.04
C ARG A 129 -34.14 3.56 -22.57
N PRO A 130 -34.65 4.21 -23.63
CA PRO A 130 -35.91 3.81 -24.24
C PRO A 130 -35.81 2.38 -24.80
N PRO A 131 -36.92 1.62 -24.80
CA PRO A 131 -36.96 0.27 -25.39
C PRO A 131 -36.51 0.30 -26.85
N VAL A 132 -35.67 -0.64 -27.25
CA VAL A 132 -35.26 -0.77 -28.66
C VAL A 132 -36.49 -1.07 -29.50
N LEU A 133 -36.90 -0.11 -30.32
CA LEU A 133 -38.01 -0.30 -31.25
C LEU A 133 -37.65 -1.44 -32.22
N PRO A 134 -38.58 -2.39 -32.47
CA PRO A 134 -38.31 -3.48 -33.40
C PRO A 134 -38.05 -2.91 -34.79
N VAL A 135 -36.82 -3.09 -35.29
CA VAL A 135 -36.47 -2.72 -36.66
C VAL A 135 -37.30 -3.59 -37.62
N PRO A 136 -38.09 -3.01 -38.54
CA PRO A 136 -38.85 -3.79 -39.51
C PRO A 136 -37.91 -4.64 -40.35
N LYS A 137 -38.04 -5.97 -40.24
CA LYS A 137 -37.34 -6.91 -41.12
C LYS A 137 -37.90 -6.73 -42.53
N ASN A 138 -37.25 -5.88 -43.33
CA ASN A 138 -37.52 -5.76 -44.76
C ASN A 138 -37.18 -7.09 -45.45
N LYS A 139 -38.15 -8.01 -45.51
CA LYS A 139 -38.13 -9.14 -46.45
C LYS A 139 -38.42 -8.59 -47.84
N LYS A 140 -37.40 -8.24 -48.61
CA LYS A 140 -37.52 -8.20 -50.08
C LYS A 140 -36.46 -9.09 -50.73
N LYS A 141 -36.94 -10.27 -51.14
CA LYS A 141 -36.37 -11.09 -52.21
C LYS A 141 -36.27 -10.21 -53.48
N GLY A 142 -35.12 -10.20 -54.13
CA GLY A 142 -34.97 -9.59 -55.45
C GLY A 142 -33.55 -9.77 -55.98
N LYS A 143 -33.34 -10.80 -56.80
CA LYS A 143 -32.14 -10.98 -57.61
C LYS A 143 -32.06 -9.83 -58.63
N GLN A 144 -30.90 -9.19 -58.78
CA GLN A 144 -30.28 -8.93 -60.09
C GLN A 144 -28.84 -8.41 -59.98
N LYS A 145 -27.95 -9.07 -60.73
CA LYS A 145 -26.56 -8.71 -61.02
C LYS A 145 -26.51 -7.51 -61.96
N ILE A 146 -25.66 -6.52 -61.68
CA ILE A 146 -24.98 -5.69 -62.71
C ILE A 146 -23.53 -5.45 -62.27
N LYS A 147 -22.62 -5.49 -63.26
CA LYS A 147 -21.15 -5.59 -63.20
C LYS A 147 -20.42 -4.21 -63.24
N ASN A 148 -19.24 -4.18 -62.59
CA ASN A 148 -17.98 -3.44 -62.85
C ASN A 148 -18.01 -1.88 -62.77
N THR A 149 -17.00 -1.12 -62.31
CA THR A 149 -15.52 -1.28 -62.31
C THR A 149 -14.84 -0.28 -61.34
N HIS A 150 -13.69 -0.70 -60.77
CA HIS A 150 -12.44 0.05 -60.52
C HIS A 150 -12.16 0.86 -59.21
N VAL A 151 -11.29 0.25 -58.40
CA VAL A 151 -10.08 0.76 -57.67
C VAL A 151 -10.22 1.72 -56.48
N GLY A 152 -9.73 1.22 -55.34
CA GLY A 152 -9.27 2.02 -54.20
C GLY A 152 -8.98 1.19 -52.95
N LYS A 153 -7.81 0.52 -52.91
CA LYS A 153 -7.04 0.06 -51.73
C LYS A 153 -7.77 -0.70 -50.60
N ALA A 154 -7.45 -1.99 -50.48
CA ALA A 154 -7.70 -2.78 -49.29
C ALA A 154 -6.67 -2.47 -48.19
N SER A 155 -7.20 -2.33 -46.96
CA SER A 155 -6.75 -2.91 -45.68
C SER A 155 -5.29 -2.65 -45.23
N THR A 156 -5.00 -2.16 -44.03
CA THR A 156 -5.50 -2.60 -42.72
C THR A 156 -5.19 -1.54 -41.66
N SER A 157 -6.20 -1.10 -40.90
CA SER A 157 -6.07 -0.73 -39.47
C SER A 157 -7.41 -0.24 -38.94
N THR A 158 -8.40 -1.14 -38.91
CA THR A 158 -9.60 -0.93 -38.10
C THR A 158 -9.22 -1.17 -36.64
N SER A 159 -8.68 -0.16 -35.98
CA SER A 159 -8.70 -0.07 -34.52
C SER A 159 -10.08 0.44 -34.12
N THR A 160 -11.09 -0.43 -34.16
CA THR A 160 -12.32 -0.21 -33.40
C THR A 160 -12.04 -0.59 -31.95
N PRO A 161 -12.33 0.26 -30.96
CA PRO A 161 -12.35 -0.18 -29.58
C PRO A 161 -13.38 -1.32 -29.47
N VAL A 162 -13.06 -2.34 -28.70
CA VAL A 162 -14.02 -3.40 -28.35
C VAL A 162 -15.22 -2.72 -27.70
N ILE A 163 -16.32 -2.53 -28.44
CA ILE A 163 -17.57 -2.04 -27.88
C ILE A 163 -18.04 -3.13 -26.92
N MET A 164 -17.75 -2.95 -25.62
CA MET A 164 -18.26 -3.84 -24.59
C MET A 164 -19.78 -3.65 -24.54
N THR A 165 -20.51 -4.77 -24.58
CA THR A 165 -21.96 -4.74 -24.35
C THR A 165 -22.24 -4.30 -22.91
N ASP A 166 -23.37 -3.64 -22.67
CA ASP A 166 -23.74 -3.21 -21.31
C ASP A 166 -23.76 -4.36 -20.31
N GLU A 167 -24.14 -5.57 -20.76
CA GLU A 167 -24.09 -6.79 -19.95
C GLU A 167 -22.66 -7.13 -19.49
N LYS A 168 -21.68 -6.96 -20.38
CA LYS A 168 -20.27 -7.18 -20.03
C LYS A 168 -19.77 -6.12 -19.04
N ILE A 169 -20.12 -4.86 -19.26
CA ILE A 169 -19.76 -3.76 -18.35
C ILE A 169 -20.36 -4.00 -16.96
N LEU A 170 -21.64 -4.35 -16.89
CA LEU A 170 -22.30 -4.68 -15.62
C LEU A 170 -21.64 -5.87 -14.92
N LYS A 171 -21.22 -6.90 -15.67
CA LYS A 171 -20.55 -8.06 -15.10
C LYS A 171 -19.19 -7.71 -14.52
N ASP A 172 -18.41 -6.87 -15.21
CA ASP A 172 -17.10 -6.44 -14.71
C ASP A 172 -17.24 -5.55 -13.46
N LEU A 173 -18.24 -4.67 -13.43
CA LEU A 173 -18.56 -3.86 -12.24
C LEU A 173 -19.04 -4.71 -11.06
N GLU A 174 -19.91 -5.70 -11.30
CA GLU A 174 -20.37 -6.64 -10.27
C GLU A 174 -19.19 -7.44 -9.68
N ASN A 175 -18.28 -7.92 -10.55
CA ASN A 175 -17.08 -8.61 -10.10
C ASN A 175 -16.20 -7.69 -9.24
N LEU A 176 -16.05 -6.42 -9.62
CA LEU A 176 -15.29 -5.44 -8.85
C LEU A 176 -15.90 -5.21 -7.45
N VAL A 177 -17.23 -5.04 -7.38
CA VAL A 177 -17.95 -4.91 -6.10
C VAL A 177 -17.69 -6.12 -5.21
N SER A 178 -17.80 -7.34 -5.75
CA SER A 178 -17.56 -8.58 -5.01
C SER A 178 -16.12 -8.68 -4.49
N MET A 179 -15.14 -8.27 -5.30
CA MET A 179 -13.73 -8.23 -4.89
C MET A 179 -13.49 -7.22 -3.75
N CYS A 180 -14.08 -6.03 -3.84
CA CYS A 180 -13.98 -5.02 -2.79
C CYS A 180 -14.66 -5.47 -1.49
N GLU A 181 -15.86 -6.07 -1.57
CA GLU A 181 -16.58 -6.61 -0.42
C GLU A 181 -15.74 -7.67 0.30
N HIS A 182 -15.19 -8.64 -0.44
CA HIS A 182 -14.32 -9.66 0.12
C HIS A 182 -13.10 -9.04 0.84
N THR A 183 -12.51 -8.00 0.26
CA THR A 183 -11.37 -7.30 0.84
C THR A 183 -11.73 -6.64 2.18
N VAL A 184 -12.90 -6.00 2.27
CA VAL A 184 -13.41 -5.43 3.53
C VAL A 184 -13.61 -6.53 4.59
N VAL A 185 -14.27 -7.63 4.22
CA VAL A 185 -14.53 -8.76 5.14
C VAL A 185 -13.22 -9.37 5.66
N MET A 186 -12.23 -9.58 4.79
CA MET A 186 -10.91 -10.10 5.20
C MET A 186 -10.20 -9.14 6.15
N THR A 187 -10.23 -7.84 5.84
CA THR A 187 -9.61 -6.82 6.71
C THR A 187 -10.22 -6.82 8.11
N ILE A 188 -11.56 -6.93 8.21
CA ILE A 188 -12.24 -7.00 9.50
C ILE A 188 -11.94 -8.32 10.23
N SER A 189 -11.84 -9.43 9.51
CA SER A 189 -11.54 -10.75 10.08
C SER A 189 -10.13 -10.80 10.69
N ASP A 190 -9.16 -10.18 10.03
CA ASP A 190 -7.79 -10.04 10.53
C ASP A 190 -7.72 -9.11 11.77
N ALA A 191 -8.75 -8.30 12.00
CA ALA A 191 -8.79 -7.34 13.10
C ALA A 191 -9.07 -7.97 14.48
N LEU A 192 -9.27 -9.29 14.56
CA LEU A 192 -9.43 -10.01 15.83
C LEU A 192 -8.25 -9.78 16.80
N TYR A 193 -7.06 -9.43 16.29
CA TYR A 193 -5.89 -9.07 17.10
C TYR A 193 -5.98 -7.68 17.76
N TYR A 194 -6.80 -6.77 17.24
CA TYR A 194 -6.89 -5.39 17.72
C TYR A 194 -8.08 -5.14 18.66
N ASN A 195 -8.93 -6.15 18.85
CA ASN A 195 -10.11 -6.07 19.71
C ASN A 195 -9.84 -6.72 21.08
N PRO A 196 -10.23 -6.09 22.21
CA PRO A 196 -11.04 -4.88 22.29
C PRO A 196 -10.22 -3.61 22.06
N GLU A 197 -10.82 -2.66 21.36
CA GLU A 197 -10.52 -1.24 21.55
C GLU A 197 -10.75 -0.89 23.03
N LEU A 198 -9.75 -1.08 23.88
CA LEU A 198 -9.68 -0.42 25.17
C LEU A 198 -9.49 1.07 24.88
N MET A 199 -10.59 1.80 24.69
CA MET A 199 -10.57 3.26 24.89
C MET A 199 -10.20 3.49 26.35
N VAL A 200 -8.94 3.84 26.61
CA VAL A 200 -8.57 4.49 27.87
C VAL A 200 -9.13 5.89 27.77
N MET A 201 -10.36 6.06 28.22
CA MET A 201 -10.95 7.36 28.40
C MET A 201 -10.28 7.98 29.62
N ASP A 202 -9.70 9.18 29.48
CA ASP A 202 -9.41 10.00 30.65
C ASP A 202 -10.70 10.12 31.46
N ALA A 203 -10.61 9.91 32.77
CA ALA A 203 -11.74 10.03 33.67
C ALA A 203 -12.21 11.49 33.70
N ASN A 204 -13.05 11.86 32.74
CA ASN A 204 -13.68 13.17 32.72
C ASN A 204 -14.80 13.16 33.77
N LEU A 205 -14.42 13.38 35.03
CA LEU A 205 -15.32 13.43 36.19
C LEU A 205 -16.44 14.46 36.04
N LYS A 206 -16.33 15.39 35.08
CA LYS A 206 -17.35 16.41 34.78
C LYS A 206 -18.35 15.99 33.70
N LYS A 207 -18.11 14.88 32.99
CA LYS A 207 -19.03 14.40 31.95
C LYS A 207 -20.18 13.64 32.63
N ARG A 208 -21.41 14.09 32.40
CA ARG A 208 -22.64 13.44 32.92
C ARG A 208 -22.66 11.96 32.50
N ARG A 209 -22.99 11.07 33.43
CA ARG A 209 -22.98 9.62 33.22
C ARG A 209 -24.27 9.14 32.53
N ALA A 210 -24.18 8.06 31.75
CA ALA A 210 -25.31 7.51 30.98
C ALA A 210 -26.42 6.90 31.84
N ASP A 211 -26.12 6.52 33.09
CA ASP A 211 -27.10 6.13 34.11
C ASP A 211 -28.10 7.26 34.47
N THR A 212 -27.78 8.51 34.11
CA THR A 212 -28.67 9.68 34.29
C THR A 212 -29.40 10.10 33.01
N ASN A 213 -29.19 9.41 31.88
CA ASN A 213 -29.80 9.77 30.60
C ASN A 213 -30.47 8.54 30.00
N GLY A 214 -31.80 8.46 30.11
CA GLY A 214 -32.60 7.51 29.34
C GLY A 214 -32.52 7.84 27.85
N ASN A 215 -31.46 7.41 27.17
CA ASN A 215 -31.41 7.43 25.72
C ASN A 215 -32.16 6.20 25.17
N LEU A 216 -32.66 6.31 23.94
CA LEU A 216 -33.48 5.28 23.28
C LEU A 216 -32.84 3.87 23.27
N ASP A 217 -31.50 3.78 23.28
CA ASP A 217 -30.79 2.49 23.29
C ASP A 217 -31.01 1.69 24.59
N SER A 218 -31.16 2.37 25.73
CA SER A 218 -31.48 1.72 27.01
C SER A 218 -32.91 1.16 27.06
N HIS A 219 -33.81 1.65 26.21
CA HIS A 219 -35.19 1.18 26.09
C HIS A 219 -35.32 -0.11 25.28
N TYR A 220 -34.38 -0.39 24.36
CA TYR A 220 -34.40 -1.59 23.51
C TYR A 220 -33.35 -2.64 23.88
N GLY A 221 -32.54 -2.40 24.91
CA GLY A 221 -31.55 -3.38 25.39
C GLY A 221 -30.41 -3.66 24.39
N LEU A 222 -30.16 -2.77 23.44
CA LEU A 222 -29.16 -2.94 22.37
C LEU A 222 -27.73 -2.55 22.81
N TYR A 223 -27.46 -2.51 24.12
CA TYR A 223 -26.14 -2.12 24.62
C TYR A 223 -25.10 -3.22 24.33
N ILE A 224 -24.20 -2.95 23.39
CA ILE A 224 -22.95 -3.71 23.28
C ILE A 224 -22.07 -3.30 24.47
N PRO A 225 -21.62 -4.25 25.32
CA PRO A 225 -20.74 -3.94 26.44
C PRO A 225 -19.40 -3.39 25.95
N LYS A 226 -19.22 -2.08 26.09
CA LYS A 226 -17.93 -1.44 25.88
C LYS A 226 -17.08 -1.69 27.13
N LYS A 227 -15.98 -2.43 26.99
CA LYS A 227 -14.99 -2.58 28.06
C LYS A 227 -14.23 -1.25 28.21
N VAL A 228 -14.58 -0.45 29.21
CA VAL A 228 -13.89 0.81 29.54
C VAL A 228 -12.88 0.53 30.64
N CYS A 229 -11.59 0.73 30.37
CA CYS A 229 -10.58 0.86 31.43
C CYS A 229 -10.41 2.34 31.75
N THR A 230 -10.72 2.73 32.99
CA THR A 230 -10.39 4.05 33.53
C THR A 230 -9.06 3.93 34.28
N ALA A 231 -8.10 4.79 33.96
CA ALA A 231 -6.82 4.86 34.67
C ALA A 231 -6.89 6.01 35.70
N PRO A 232 -7.09 5.73 37.00
CA PRO A 232 -7.23 6.75 38.03
C PRO A 232 -5.91 7.47 38.40
N ASP A 233 -4.75 6.87 38.12
CA ASP A 233 -3.49 7.23 38.79
C ASP A 233 -2.61 8.28 38.08
N ARG A 234 -3.17 9.11 37.20
CA ARG A 234 -2.42 10.21 36.55
C ARG A 234 -2.67 11.61 37.13
N LEU A 235 -3.54 11.74 38.13
CA LEU A 235 -3.76 13.00 38.85
C LEU A 235 -3.45 12.83 40.34
N GLY A 236 -2.27 13.28 40.77
CA GLY A 236 -1.96 13.29 42.20
C GLY A 236 -0.51 13.59 42.60
N SER A 237 0.27 14.31 41.79
CA SER A 237 1.55 14.86 42.25
C SER A 237 1.34 16.24 42.88
N ASP A 238 0.64 16.30 44.02
CA ASP A 238 0.56 17.50 44.85
C ASP A 238 0.31 17.10 46.31
N THR A 239 1.25 16.37 46.92
CA THR A 239 1.33 16.31 48.38
C THR A 239 2.06 17.56 48.88
N SER A 240 1.28 18.63 49.06
CA SER A 240 1.66 19.75 49.90
C SER A 240 1.79 19.25 51.35
N SER A 241 2.96 19.54 51.92
CA SER A 241 3.31 19.24 53.30
C SER A 241 2.47 20.09 54.25
N PHE A 242 1.79 19.46 55.21
CA PHE A 242 1.43 20.11 56.48
C PHE A 242 1.88 19.20 57.62
N ASN A 243 2.97 19.63 58.25
CA ASN A 243 3.33 19.26 59.61
C ASN A 243 2.42 20.00 60.60
N ASP A 244 2.46 19.49 61.84
CA ASP A 244 1.84 19.93 63.10
C ASP A 244 0.57 19.13 63.45
N THR A 245 0.43 18.49 64.62
CA THR A 245 1.10 18.73 65.91
C THR A 245 1.15 17.46 66.77
N LYS A 246 2.27 17.27 67.49
CA LYS A 246 2.26 16.89 68.90
C LYS A 246 3.24 17.79 69.63
#